data_AF-A0A8S3D264-F1
#
_entry.id   AF-A0A8S3D264-F1
#
_cell.length_a   1.000
_cell.length_b   1.000
_cell.length_c   1.000
_cell.angle_alpha   90.00
_cell.angle_beta   90.00
_cell.angle_gamma   90.00
#
_symmetry.space_group_name_H-M   'P 1'
#
loop_
_entity.id
_entity.type
_entity.pdbx_description
1 polymer ?
#
loop_
_entity_poly.entity_id
_entity_poly.type
_entity_poly.pdbx_seq_one_letter_code
_entity_poly.pdbx_strand_id
1 'polypeptide(L)' 'MVEKEKHKNYLEELYDHETLLKLCDEIRPNLILATGGTRISLHDITPE' A
#
# COMPACT_ATOMS: atom_id res chain seq x y z
N MET A 1 19.85 8.06 9.76
CA MET A 1 20.01 7.74 8.32
C MET A 1 19.58 6.31 8.01
N VAL A 2 19.90 5.32 8.86
CA VAL A 2 19.53 3.89 8.68
C VAL A 2 18.01 3.60 8.62
N GLU A 3 17.18 4.34 9.36
CA GLU A 3 15.71 4.12 9.35
C GLU A 3 15.02 4.59 8.08
N LYS A 4 15.53 5.64 7.42
CA LYS A 4 14.97 6.16 6.17
C LYS A 4 15.15 5.18 5.01
N GLU A 5 16.27 4.47 4.95
CA GLU A 5 16.53 3.47 3.92
C GLU A 5 15.68 2.22 4.10
N LYS A 6 15.47 1.77 5.36
CA LYS A 6 14.58 0.63 5.65
C LYS A 6 13.12 0.91 5.27
N HIS A 7 12.63 2.11 5.59
CA HIS A 7 11.27 2.51 5.26
C HIS A 7 11.06 2.62 3.74
N LYS A 8 12.08 3.05 3.00
CA LYS A 8 12.06 3.13 1.54
C LYS A 8 11.99 1.75 0.88
N ASN A 9 12.81 0.79 1.32
CA ASN A 9 12.75 -0.59 0.81
C ASN A 9 11.41 -1.28 1.13
N TYR A 10 10.85 -1.02 2.32
CA TYR A 10 9.56 -1.57 2.71
C TYR A 10 8.40 -1.03 1.85
N LEU A 11 8.40 0.26 1.52
CA LEU A 11 7.41 0.83 0.60
C LEU A 11 7.57 0.29 -0.83
N GLU A 12 8.80 0.03 -1.28
CA GLU A 12 9.05 -0.61 -2.59
C GLU A 12 8.48 -2.05 -2.64
N GLU A 13 8.56 -2.83 -1.55
CA GLU A 13 7.92 -4.15 -1.44
C GLU A 13 6.38 -4.08 -1.41
N LEU A 14 5.80 -2.97 -0.95
CA LEU A 14 4.35 -2.75 -0.98
C LEU A 14 3.84 -2.30 -2.35
N TYR A 15 4.68 -1.61 -3.12
CA TYR A 15 4.41 -1.31 -4.53
C TYR A 15 4.31 -2.59 -5.37
N ASP A 16 5.01 -3.67 -5.00
CA ASP A 16 4.85 -4.99 -5.62
C ASP A 16 3.47 -5.63 -5.32
N HIS A 17 2.75 -5.16 -4.29
CA HIS A 17 1.33 -5.47 -4.11
C HIS A 17 0.47 -4.58 -5.00
N GLU A 18 0.58 -4.80 -6.32
CA GLU A 18 -0.06 -4.11 -7.46
C GLU A 18 -1.61 -4.05 -7.43
N THR A 19 -2.27 -4.43 -6.33
CA THR A 19 -3.73 -4.65 -6.29
C THR A 19 -4.52 -3.38 -6.59
N LEU A 20 -4.21 -2.26 -5.93
CA LEU A 20 -4.92 -1.00 -6.18
C LEU A 20 -4.60 -0.43 -7.56
N LEU A 21 -3.35 -0.54 -8.02
CA LEU A 21 -2.94 -0.09 -9.35
C LEU A 21 -3.66 -0.88 -10.45
N LYS A 22 -3.67 -2.22 -10.37
CA LYS A 22 -4.39 -3.08 -11.31
C LYS A 22 -5.89 -2.81 -11.32
N LEU A 23 -6.50 -2.65 -10.15
CA LEU A 23 -7.90 -2.29 -10.06
C LEU A 23 -8.16 -0.97 -10.78
N CYS A 24 -7.36 0.06 -10.53
CA CYS A 24 -7.52 1.38 -11.17
C CYS A 24 -7.26 1.38 -12.67
N ASP A 25 -6.21 0.71 -13.15
CA ASP A 25 -5.75 0.81 -14.53
C ASP A 25 -6.44 -0.19 -15.47
N GLU A 26 -6.61 -1.44 -15.04
CA GLU A 26 -7.17 -2.50 -15.89
C GLU A 26 -8.69 -2.58 -15.75
N ILE A 27 -9.19 -2.58 -14.52
CA ILE A 27 -10.61 -2.82 -14.22
C ILE A 27 -11.40 -1.52 -14.22
N ARG A 28 -10.77 -0.40 -13.82
CA ARG A 28 -11.33 0.96 -13.78
C ARG A 28 -12.68 1.03 -13.04
N PRO A 29 -12.79 0.53 -11.80
CA PRO A 29 -14.03 0.54 -11.05
C PRO A 29 -14.47 1.97 -10.72
N ASN A 30 -15.78 2.19 -10.60
CA ASN A 30 -16.32 3.48 -10.19
C ASN A 30 -16.11 3.77 -8.68
N LEU A 31 -15.86 2.74 -7.88
CA LEU A 31 -15.65 2.83 -6.44
C LEU A 31 -14.76 1.67 -5.96
N ILE A 32 -13.81 1.98 -5.08
CA ILE A 32 -13.00 1.00 -4.37
C ILE A 32 -13.27 1.16 -2.88
N LEU A 33 -13.52 0.03 -2.20
CA LEU A 33 -13.68 -0.02 -0.74
C LEU A 33 -12.55 -0.87 -0.16
N ALA A 34 -11.74 -0.28 0.71
CA ALA A 34 -10.69 -0.96 1.45
C ALA A 34 -11.08 -1.09 2.94
N THR A 35 -10.65 -2.16 3.58
CA THR A 35 -10.89 -2.43 5.01
C THR A 35 -9.70 -3.16 5.63
N GLY A 36 -9.44 -2.91 6.90
CA GLY A 36 -8.25 -3.40 7.60
C GLY A 36 -6.98 -2.64 7.22
N GLY A 37 -5.90 -2.85 7.97
CA GLY A 37 -4.62 -2.20 7.71
C GLY A 37 -4.58 -0.70 8.05
N THR A 38 -5.48 -0.20 8.92
CA THR A 38 -5.63 1.24 9.22
C THR A 38 -5.36 1.63 10.68
N ARG A 39 -4.87 0.71 11.51
CA ARG A 39 -4.52 1.01 12.91
C ARG A 39 -3.09 1.56 13.02
N ILE A 40 -2.70 1.98 14.22
CA ILE A 40 -1.33 2.40 14.53
C ILE A 40 -0.48 1.14 14.80
N SER A 41 -0.05 0.47 13.75
CA SER A 41 0.84 -0.70 13.77
C SER A 41 1.84 -0.60 12.63
N LEU A 42 3.04 -1.17 12.79
CA LEU A 42 4.03 -1.26 11.72
C LEU A 42 3.58 -2.16 10.54
N HIS A 43 2.50 -2.92 10.72
CA HIS A 43 1.93 -3.80 9.70
C HIS A 43 0.63 -3.24 9.08
N ASP A 44 0.09 -2.15 9.63
CA ASP A 44 -1.09 -1.47 9.10
C ASP A 44 -0.58 -0.37 8.15
N ILE A 45 -0.85 -0.53 6.86
CA ILE A 45 -0.23 0.24 5.77
C ILE A 45 -1.22 0.65 4.67
N THR A 46 -2.51 0.33 4.84
CA THR A 46 -3.53 0.63 3.83
C THR A 46 -3.66 2.15 3.55
N PRO A 47 -3.43 3.07 4.50
CA PRO A 47 -3.43 4.51 4.24
C PRO A 47 -2.28 5.03 3.38
N GLU A 48 -1.09 4.41 3.48
CA GLU A 48 0.12 4.74 2.73
C GLU A 48 0.02 4.38 1.24
#